data_AF-A0A813L9H6-F1
#
_entry.id   AF-A0A813L9H6-F1
#
_cell.length_a   1.000
_cell.length_b   1.000
_cell.length_c   1.000
_cell.angle_alpha   90.00
_cell.angle_beta   90.00
_cell.angle_gamma   90.00
#
_symmetry.space_group_name_H-M   'P 1'
#
loop_
_entity.id
_entity.type
_entity.pdbx_description
1 polymer ?
#
loop_
_entity_poly.entity_id
_entity_poly.type
_entity_poly.pdbx_seq_one_letter_code
_entity_poly.pdbx_strand_id
1 'polypeptide(L)'
;EWIMKPSTSEDRCSFVELMASQRELQLPSWFASHWWGEPIKKFVHCLEEHIRVRGLSLDLAYWVCAYCNNQHSITGEMNTNPRASSFFKAMHSCDGLLLVVDEASVALTRVWCAFELATVLLGHVKSKSQGRRFLLDIASAQPWTEVTKKHGFRSEETHDAVLITDGMSMAERQEECFRAGSGHVRQAMRESKFPIEIIEKAMEIDIEAAQASMQADRNRILNCIAGSNFSNFDADPPAHHHSYERCNHHIRSMFAQAAFSVAAMHDDPGYFHRIVKALSDNPEEKCLSLTCATSKVLSDEHVPGLMACMNPGLKILDVNLHSCRAVTCQGLGQLMQSLPKSLRTLVLTLVNLLSVNQASASALAESMPQNLQVLKLKFDFCPLLTSKSLGQIARRLPSSLRKLWFSAARCKLVDDSAIHQLAENLPERLEVLKLNFRTCIITDVAASHLLRNLPRLQLLHDFQFDFRATCVSSDMVQRLRSTSLAPCPKKMQMGLDLDFAAQSSKIAGASALRHTFACWSAILSPSFTECVRHSNEDCESDDQGADLEFTSDLLAESLRNKISESISDVSAAFRKWDTNNDGQLSIEELTHLVRALGIPTKHIGALFKK
;
A
#
# COMPACT_ATOMS: atom_id res chain seq x y z
N GLU A 1 -8.46 -39.16 11.02
CA GLU A 1 -8.72 -40.51 11.57
C GLU A 1 -8.20 -41.62 10.69
N TRP A 2 -8.37 -41.55 9.36
CA TRP A 2 -7.98 -42.63 8.44
C TRP A 2 -6.50 -42.65 8.03
N ILE A 3 -5.78 -41.53 8.18
CA ILE A 3 -4.36 -41.41 7.81
C ILE A 3 -3.50 -41.25 9.05
N MET A 4 -3.61 -40.10 9.73
CA MET A 4 -2.72 -39.75 10.85
C MET A 4 -2.71 -40.77 12.00
N LYS A 5 -3.88 -41.13 12.54
CA LYS A 5 -3.98 -42.05 13.69
C LYS A 5 -3.37 -43.43 13.36
N PRO A 6 -3.69 -44.07 12.22
CA PRO A 6 -3.01 -45.30 11.80
C PRO A 6 -1.51 -45.13 11.59
N SER A 7 -1.08 -44.06 10.92
CA SER A 7 0.35 -43.86 10.63
C SER A 7 1.19 -43.63 11.90
N THR A 8 0.64 -42.99 12.93
CA THR A 8 1.37 -42.70 14.18
C THR A 8 1.05 -43.69 15.31
N SER A 9 0.37 -44.81 15.03
CA SER A 9 -0.11 -45.71 16.09
C SER A 9 1.00 -46.48 16.80
N GLU A 10 2.07 -46.82 16.10
CA GLU A 10 3.21 -47.58 16.65
C GLU A 10 3.94 -46.76 17.72
N ASP A 11 4.35 -45.54 17.37
CA ASP A 11 5.09 -44.63 18.25
C ASP A 11 4.18 -43.83 19.19
N ARG A 12 2.86 -43.82 18.95
CA ARG A 12 1.85 -43.03 19.67
C ARG A 12 2.20 -41.54 19.74
N CYS A 13 2.74 -41.00 18.65
CA CYS A 13 3.22 -39.62 18.53
C CYS A 13 2.28 -38.76 17.66
N SER A 14 2.61 -37.47 17.57
CA SER A 14 2.00 -36.56 16.59
C SER A 14 2.48 -36.87 15.17
N PHE A 15 1.73 -36.42 14.14
CA PHE A 15 2.13 -36.67 12.75
C PHE A 15 3.40 -35.91 12.38
N VAL A 16 3.60 -34.71 12.94
CA VAL A 16 4.83 -33.94 12.74
C VAL A 16 6.06 -34.65 13.31
N GLU A 17 5.94 -35.31 14.46
CA GLU A 17 7.05 -36.08 15.05
C GLU A 17 7.43 -37.29 14.19
N LEU A 18 6.43 -38.00 13.64
CA LEU A 18 6.67 -39.11 12.71
C LEU A 18 7.40 -38.66 11.43
N MET A 19 7.05 -37.49 10.91
CA MET A 19 7.59 -36.96 9.64
C MET A 19 8.91 -36.19 9.81
N ALA A 20 9.31 -35.86 11.04
CA ALA A 20 10.47 -35.04 11.31
C ALA A 20 11.78 -35.81 11.07
N SER A 21 12.52 -35.42 10.03
CA SER A 21 13.91 -35.88 9.83
C SER A 21 14.93 -35.09 10.66
N GLN A 22 14.67 -33.80 10.87
CA GLN A 22 15.46 -32.89 11.70
C GLN A 22 14.53 -31.91 12.43
N ARG A 23 14.84 -31.62 13.69
CA ARG A 23 14.00 -30.75 14.54
C ARG A 23 13.96 -29.33 14.02
N GLU A 24 15.08 -28.82 13.52
CA GLU A 24 15.27 -27.43 13.11
C GLU A 24 14.40 -27.07 11.91
N LEU A 25 14.15 -28.03 11.01
CA LEU A 25 13.29 -27.88 9.83
C LEU A 25 11.79 -27.83 10.18
N GLN A 26 11.41 -28.24 11.39
CA GLN A 26 10.02 -28.31 11.84
C GLN A 26 9.63 -27.14 12.76
N LEU A 27 10.52 -26.18 12.98
CA LEU A 27 10.20 -24.99 13.79
C LEU A 27 9.25 -24.07 13.02
N PRO A 28 8.03 -23.83 13.52
CA PRO A 28 7.05 -23.06 12.77
C PRO A 28 7.45 -21.59 12.71
N SER A 29 7.15 -20.98 11.58
CA SER A 29 7.21 -19.52 11.40
C SER A 29 5.83 -18.89 11.40
N TRP A 30 4.81 -19.65 11.02
CA TRP A 30 3.42 -19.22 10.98
C TRP A 30 2.51 -20.23 11.65
N PHE A 31 1.48 -19.74 12.30
CA PHE A 31 0.41 -20.55 12.88
C PHE A 31 -0.76 -20.60 11.90
N ALA A 32 -1.26 -21.77 11.53
CA ALA A 32 -2.43 -21.91 10.68
C ALA A 32 -3.68 -22.23 11.51
N SER A 33 -4.57 -21.24 11.66
CA SER A 33 -5.90 -21.41 12.25
C SER A 33 -6.87 -21.88 11.17
N HIS A 34 -7.49 -23.04 11.33
CA HIS A 34 -8.39 -23.61 10.32
C HIS A 34 -9.37 -24.62 10.95
N TRP A 35 -10.43 -24.94 10.20
CA TRP A 35 -11.34 -26.03 10.51
C TRP A 35 -10.89 -27.33 9.83
N TRP A 36 -10.88 -28.43 10.60
CA TRP A 36 -10.33 -29.72 10.14
C TRP A 36 -11.16 -30.45 9.08
N GLY A 37 -12.41 -30.03 8.84
CA GLY A 37 -13.27 -30.70 7.86
C GLY A 37 -13.18 -30.09 6.45
N GLU A 38 -12.35 -29.06 6.25
CA GLU A 38 -12.09 -28.54 4.92
C GLU A 38 -11.27 -29.56 4.10
N PRO A 39 -11.54 -29.73 2.79
CA PRO A 39 -10.69 -30.54 1.93
C PRO A 39 -9.23 -30.11 2.01
N ILE A 40 -8.33 -31.06 2.32
CA ILE A 40 -6.88 -30.80 2.49
C ILE A 40 -6.29 -30.05 1.29
N LYS A 41 -6.75 -30.34 0.06
CA LYS A 41 -6.29 -29.65 -1.16
C LYS A 41 -6.59 -28.14 -1.12
N LYS A 42 -7.80 -27.76 -0.69
CA LYS A 42 -8.19 -26.34 -0.55
C LYS A 42 -7.34 -25.65 0.53
N PHE A 43 -7.13 -26.31 1.66
CA PHE A 43 -6.23 -25.82 2.70
C PHE A 43 -4.79 -25.62 2.20
N VAL A 44 -4.25 -26.56 1.42
CA VAL A 44 -2.90 -26.45 0.84
C VAL A 44 -2.81 -25.29 -0.16
N HIS A 45 -3.82 -25.10 -1.02
CA HIS A 45 -3.84 -23.94 -1.93
C HIS A 45 -3.73 -22.61 -1.18
N CYS A 46 -4.40 -22.48 -0.02
CA CYS A 46 -4.28 -21.30 0.84
C CYS A 46 -2.86 -21.09 1.37
N LEU A 47 -2.15 -22.16 1.77
CA LEU A 47 -0.76 -22.08 2.24
C LEU A 47 0.21 -21.71 1.11
N GLU A 48 0.06 -22.33 -0.05
CA GLU A 48 0.89 -22.07 -1.23
C GLU A 48 0.76 -20.62 -1.69
N GLU A 49 -0.48 -20.12 -1.76
CA GLU A 49 -0.75 -18.73 -2.12
C GLU A 49 -0.22 -17.76 -1.05
N HIS A 50 -0.33 -18.10 0.24
CA HIS A 50 0.27 -17.28 1.30
C HIS A 50 1.80 -17.21 1.18
N ILE A 51 2.48 -18.33 0.89
CA ILE A 51 3.93 -18.36 0.62
C ILE A 51 4.26 -17.45 -0.55
N ARG A 52 3.52 -17.57 -1.67
CA ARG A 52 3.72 -16.78 -2.88
C ARG A 52 3.56 -15.28 -2.62
N VAL A 53 2.43 -14.88 -2.04
CA VAL A 53 2.10 -13.47 -1.76
C VAL A 53 3.08 -12.86 -0.76
N ARG A 54 3.45 -13.57 0.32
CA ARG A 54 4.42 -13.05 1.30
C ARG A 54 5.88 -13.17 0.84
N GLY A 55 6.16 -13.90 -0.25
CA GLY A 55 7.52 -14.18 -0.71
C GLY A 55 8.32 -15.00 0.31
N LEU A 56 7.67 -15.99 0.92
CA LEU A 56 8.26 -16.86 1.93
C LEU A 56 9.07 -18.00 1.28
N SER A 57 9.96 -18.62 2.06
CA SER A 57 10.66 -19.84 1.61
C SER A 57 9.67 -21.00 1.51
N LEU A 58 9.87 -21.90 0.55
CA LEU A 58 9.14 -23.17 0.47
C LEU A 58 9.53 -24.13 1.61
N ASP A 59 10.71 -23.93 2.22
CA ASP A 59 11.14 -24.69 3.40
C ASP A 59 10.51 -24.18 4.71
N LEU A 60 9.63 -23.17 4.64
CA LEU A 60 8.97 -22.61 5.81
C LEU A 60 7.93 -23.58 6.37
N ALA A 61 7.99 -23.82 7.69
CA ALA A 61 7.01 -24.65 8.39
C ALA A 61 5.83 -23.83 8.93
N TYR A 62 4.62 -24.37 8.74
CA TYR A 62 3.40 -23.92 9.42
C TYR A 62 3.11 -24.85 10.60
N TRP A 63 2.73 -24.26 11.73
CA TRP A 63 2.11 -25.04 12.80
C TRP A 63 0.64 -25.26 12.47
N VAL A 64 0.22 -26.51 12.35
CA VAL A 64 -1.15 -26.89 12.03
C VAL A 64 -1.66 -27.87 13.08
N CYS A 65 -2.69 -27.48 13.83
CA CYS A 65 -3.16 -28.22 15.00
C CYS A 65 -3.51 -29.70 14.72
N ALA A 66 -4.04 -30.01 13.53
CA ALA A 66 -4.34 -31.40 13.15
C ALA A 66 -3.08 -32.28 13.10
N TYR A 67 -1.96 -31.75 12.62
CA TYR A 67 -0.71 -32.49 12.40
C TYR A 67 0.22 -32.45 13.62
N CYS A 68 0.20 -31.36 14.38
CA CYS A 68 1.11 -31.13 15.48
C CYS A 68 0.64 -31.72 16.82
N ASN A 69 -0.66 -31.88 17.03
CA ASN A 69 -1.18 -32.47 18.25
C ASN A 69 -1.08 -34.00 18.20
N ASN A 70 -0.74 -34.63 19.33
CA ASN A 70 -0.80 -36.08 19.46
C ASN A 70 -2.27 -36.55 19.42
N GLN A 71 -2.70 -37.11 18.28
CA GLN A 71 -4.07 -37.57 18.05
C GLN A 71 -4.46 -38.79 18.93
N HIS A 72 -3.49 -39.44 19.58
CA HIS A 72 -3.72 -40.53 20.54
C HIS A 72 -3.94 -40.03 21.97
N SER A 73 -3.66 -38.76 22.24
CA SER A 73 -3.76 -38.14 23.57
C SER A 73 -4.23 -36.68 23.48
N ILE A 74 -5.21 -36.41 22.61
CA ILE A 74 -5.64 -35.05 22.27
C ILE A 74 -6.18 -34.27 23.48
N THR A 75 -6.81 -34.96 24.44
CA THR A 75 -7.28 -34.37 25.70
C THR A 75 -6.13 -33.87 26.57
N GLY A 76 -4.95 -34.49 26.48
CA GLY A 76 -3.73 -34.02 27.16
C GLY A 76 -3.14 -32.76 26.52
N GLU A 77 -3.33 -32.58 25.21
CA GLU A 77 -2.89 -31.39 24.46
C GLU A 77 -3.79 -30.17 24.72
N MET A 78 -5.11 -30.41 24.87
CA MET A 78 -6.15 -29.41 25.12
C MET A 78 -6.30 -29.06 26.61
N ASN A 79 -5.16 -28.82 27.28
CA ASN A 79 -5.04 -28.53 28.72
C ASN A 79 -6.23 -27.74 29.31
N THR A 80 -6.62 -28.04 30.55
CA THR A 80 -7.72 -27.35 31.25
C THR A 80 -7.60 -25.83 31.22
N ASN A 81 -6.38 -25.30 31.16
CA ASN A 81 -6.11 -23.90 30.83
C ASN A 81 -5.84 -23.76 29.32
N PRO A 82 -6.70 -23.08 28.54
CA PRO A 82 -6.46 -22.84 27.11
C PRO A 82 -5.13 -22.14 26.81
N ARG A 83 -4.63 -21.30 27.72
CA ARG A 83 -3.31 -20.64 27.59
C ARG A 83 -2.12 -21.56 27.90
N ALA A 84 -2.36 -22.76 28.42
CA ALA A 84 -1.33 -23.80 28.60
C ALA A 84 -1.33 -24.84 27.46
N SER A 85 -2.27 -24.71 26.53
CA SER A 85 -2.42 -25.61 25.38
C SER A 85 -1.23 -25.51 24.41
N SER A 86 -1.04 -26.56 23.60
CA SER A 86 -0.05 -26.59 22.51
C SER A 86 -0.24 -25.43 21.53
N PHE A 87 -1.49 -25.06 21.23
CA PHE A 87 -1.90 -23.96 20.36
C PHE A 87 -1.31 -22.62 20.81
N PHE A 88 -1.52 -22.27 22.09
CA PHE A 88 -1.04 -21.01 22.65
C PHE A 88 0.49 -20.94 22.67
N LYS A 89 1.15 -22.06 23.00
CA LYS A 89 2.61 -22.17 23.00
C LYS A 89 3.20 -22.05 21.59
N ALA A 90 2.55 -22.66 20.60
CA ALA A 90 2.98 -22.61 19.21
C ALA A 90 2.93 -21.19 18.63
N MET A 91 1.88 -20.41 18.93
CA MET A 91 1.79 -19.02 18.49
C MET A 91 2.97 -18.17 18.99
N HIS A 92 3.49 -18.41 20.20
CA HIS A 92 4.68 -17.71 20.71
C HIS A 92 5.98 -18.05 19.97
N SER A 93 5.96 -19.08 19.14
CA SER A 93 7.08 -19.48 18.30
C SER A 93 6.95 -18.98 16.86
N CYS A 94 5.89 -18.24 16.53
CA CYS A 94 5.57 -17.77 15.20
C CYS A 94 5.76 -16.25 15.05
N ASP A 95 5.83 -15.78 13.80
CA ASP A 95 5.81 -14.36 13.44
C ASP A 95 4.43 -13.86 13.01
N GLY A 96 3.52 -14.79 12.70
CA GLY A 96 2.14 -14.46 12.37
C GLY A 96 1.20 -15.65 12.44
N LEU A 97 -0.09 -15.35 12.27
CA LEU A 97 -1.18 -16.31 12.14
C LEU A 97 -1.83 -16.15 10.76
N LEU A 98 -2.06 -17.28 10.09
CA LEU A 98 -2.86 -17.38 8.90
C LEU A 98 -4.20 -18.03 9.27
N LEU A 99 -5.29 -17.28 9.14
CA LEU A 99 -6.65 -17.80 9.27
C LEU A 99 -7.10 -18.32 7.91
N VAL A 100 -7.35 -19.63 7.81
CA VAL A 100 -7.93 -20.24 6.61
C VAL A 100 -9.44 -20.36 6.82
N VAL A 101 -10.20 -19.66 5.98
CA VAL A 101 -11.65 -19.63 6.03
C VAL A 101 -12.22 -20.39 4.85
N ASP A 102 -12.89 -21.49 5.15
CA ASP A 102 -13.62 -22.29 4.18
C ASP A 102 -14.84 -21.54 3.62
N GLU A 103 -15.36 -22.02 2.50
CA GLU A 103 -16.49 -21.42 1.77
C GLU A 103 -17.77 -21.29 2.63
N ALA A 104 -17.99 -22.23 3.55
CA ALA A 104 -19.11 -22.16 4.49
C ALA A 104 -18.82 -21.26 5.70
N SER A 105 -17.57 -20.80 5.84
CA SER A 105 -17.04 -20.01 6.96
C SER A 105 -17.14 -20.73 8.30
N VAL A 106 -17.04 -22.06 8.28
CA VAL A 106 -17.09 -22.89 9.50
C VAL A 106 -16.00 -22.48 10.47
N ALA A 107 -14.79 -22.15 9.99
CA ALA A 107 -13.70 -21.65 10.85
C ALA A 107 -14.14 -20.48 11.76
N LEU A 108 -15.00 -19.58 11.27
CA LEU A 108 -15.50 -18.42 12.04
C LEU A 108 -16.53 -18.79 13.10
N THR A 109 -17.12 -19.98 13.03
CA THR A 109 -18.10 -20.47 14.03
C THR A 109 -17.43 -21.29 15.13
N ARG A 110 -16.12 -21.57 15.03
CA ARG A 110 -15.40 -22.46 15.96
C ARG A 110 -14.74 -21.66 17.08
N VAL A 111 -15.03 -22.04 18.32
CA VAL A 111 -14.54 -21.33 19.51
C VAL A 111 -13.01 -21.41 19.68
N TRP A 112 -12.37 -22.47 19.17
CA TRP A 112 -10.91 -22.59 19.13
C TRP A 112 -10.28 -21.58 18.15
N CYS A 113 -10.85 -21.40 16.96
CA CYS A 113 -10.39 -20.37 16.02
C CYS A 113 -10.63 -18.96 16.60
N ALA A 114 -11.77 -18.74 17.27
CA ALA A 114 -12.05 -17.50 17.98
C ALA A 114 -11.02 -17.23 19.09
N PHE A 115 -10.62 -18.25 19.87
CA PHE A 115 -9.56 -18.12 20.89
C PHE A 115 -8.20 -17.74 20.29
N GLU A 116 -7.83 -18.33 19.17
CA GLU A 116 -6.57 -18.05 18.47
C GLU A 116 -6.56 -16.60 17.96
N LEU A 117 -7.64 -16.15 17.33
CA LEU A 117 -7.81 -14.75 16.91
C LEU A 117 -7.81 -13.80 18.11
N ALA A 118 -8.55 -14.11 19.17
CA ALA A 118 -8.60 -13.31 20.40
C ALA A 118 -7.20 -13.16 21.03
N THR A 119 -6.41 -14.23 21.01
CA THR A 119 -5.04 -14.24 21.55
C THR A 119 -4.14 -13.25 20.79
N VAL A 120 -4.26 -13.20 19.46
CA VAL A 120 -3.54 -12.24 18.62
C VAL A 120 -4.06 -10.82 18.84
N LEU A 121 -5.36 -10.62 18.74
CA LEU A 121 -5.99 -9.29 18.75
C LEU A 121 -5.91 -8.59 20.11
N LEU A 122 -6.01 -9.34 21.20
CA LEU A 122 -5.85 -8.81 22.56
C LEU A 122 -4.38 -8.65 22.98
N GLY A 123 -3.43 -8.94 22.08
CA GLY A 123 -1.99 -8.74 22.30
C GLY A 123 -1.36 -9.72 23.29
N HIS A 124 -1.91 -10.93 23.40
CA HIS A 124 -1.38 -11.98 24.26
C HIS A 124 -0.20 -12.75 23.64
N VAL A 125 0.02 -12.61 22.32
CA VAL A 125 1.18 -13.15 21.60
C VAL A 125 2.01 -12.03 20.99
N LYS A 126 3.32 -12.27 20.89
CA LYS A 126 4.28 -11.37 20.23
C LYS A 126 5.00 -12.17 19.15
N SER A 127 5.42 -11.48 18.09
CA SER A 127 6.25 -12.08 17.05
C SER A 127 7.56 -12.58 17.65
N LYS A 128 7.97 -13.78 17.22
CA LYS A 128 9.27 -14.37 17.55
C LYS A 128 10.43 -13.47 17.13
N SER A 129 10.32 -12.83 15.97
CA SER A 129 11.24 -11.82 15.49
C SER A 129 11.15 -10.54 16.33
N GLN A 130 12.14 -10.30 17.19
CA GLN A 130 12.17 -9.14 18.09
C GLN A 130 11.92 -7.82 17.35
N GLY A 131 11.03 -7.00 17.91
CA GLY A 131 10.69 -5.68 17.37
C GLY A 131 9.75 -5.70 16.17
N ARG A 132 9.30 -6.87 15.71
CA ARG A 132 8.25 -6.99 14.68
C ARG A 132 6.87 -7.14 15.34
N ARG A 133 5.84 -6.68 14.64
CA ARG A 133 4.45 -6.94 15.02
C ARG A 133 4.10 -8.36 14.59
N PHE A 134 3.30 -9.05 15.41
CA PHE A 134 2.70 -10.32 15.04
C PHE A 134 1.69 -10.10 13.92
N LEU A 135 1.87 -10.75 12.77
CA LEU A 135 1.03 -10.56 11.60
C LEU A 135 -0.22 -11.43 11.65
N LEU A 136 -1.28 -10.99 10.98
CA LEU A 136 -2.52 -11.73 10.86
C LEU A 136 -3.04 -11.67 9.43
N ASP A 137 -2.96 -12.79 8.72
CA ASP A 137 -3.42 -12.91 7.35
C ASP A 137 -4.62 -13.85 7.27
N ILE A 138 -5.43 -13.67 6.24
CA ILE A 138 -6.64 -14.47 6.01
C ILE A 138 -6.59 -15.00 4.59
N ALA A 139 -6.84 -16.29 4.42
CA ALA A 139 -6.91 -16.95 3.13
C ALA A 139 -8.24 -17.67 2.96
N SER A 140 -8.71 -17.71 1.71
CA SER A 140 -9.81 -18.59 1.30
C SER A 140 -9.47 -19.24 -0.03
N ALA A 141 -9.84 -20.51 -0.18
CA ALA A 141 -9.57 -21.31 -1.37
C ALA A 141 -10.58 -21.02 -2.49
N GLN A 142 -10.63 -19.75 -2.88
CA GLN A 142 -11.39 -19.27 -4.02
C GLN A 142 -10.44 -18.96 -5.19
N PRO A 143 -10.59 -19.67 -6.32
CA PRO A 143 -9.79 -19.38 -7.49
C PRO A 143 -10.12 -18.01 -8.09
N TRP A 144 -9.09 -17.34 -8.60
CA TRP A 144 -9.25 -16.07 -9.33
C TRP A 144 -8.16 -15.91 -10.37
N THR A 145 -8.40 -15.06 -11.37
CA THR A 145 -7.43 -14.78 -12.44
C THR A 145 -6.93 -13.35 -12.33
N GLU A 146 -5.62 -13.21 -12.21
CA GLU A 146 -4.93 -11.93 -12.31
C GLU A 146 -4.64 -11.62 -13.77
N VAL A 147 -5.18 -10.51 -14.27
CA VAL A 147 -4.89 -10.02 -15.62
C VAL A 147 -3.94 -8.85 -15.51
N THR A 148 -2.71 -9.03 -16.01
CA THR A 148 -1.72 -7.96 -16.09
C THR A 148 -1.57 -7.52 -17.54
N LYS A 149 -1.63 -6.21 -17.80
CA LYS A 149 -1.24 -5.61 -19.08
C LYS A 149 0.10 -4.91 -18.91
N LYS A 150 1.12 -5.33 -19.65
CA LYS A 150 2.46 -4.72 -19.60
C LYS A 150 2.99 -4.54 -21.01
N HIS A 151 3.32 -3.30 -21.40
CA HIS A 151 3.85 -2.97 -22.74
C HIS A 151 2.93 -3.43 -23.88
N GLY A 152 1.61 -3.36 -23.70
CA GLY A 152 0.63 -3.83 -24.69
C GLY A 152 0.41 -5.35 -24.73
N PHE A 153 1.16 -6.14 -23.95
CA PHE A 153 0.93 -7.58 -23.80
C PHE A 153 0.02 -7.86 -22.61
N ARG A 154 -1.00 -8.70 -22.83
CA ARG A 154 -1.88 -9.25 -21.79
C ARG A 154 -1.31 -10.58 -21.31
N SER A 155 -1.06 -10.68 -20.01
CA SER A 155 -0.74 -11.95 -19.34
C SER A 155 -1.82 -12.26 -18.31
N GLU A 156 -2.16 -13.54 -18.20
CA GLU A 156 -3.14 -14.04 -17.24
C GLU A 156 -2.46 -15.07 -16.34
N GLU A 157 -2.63 -14.92 -15.03
CA GLU A 157 -2.14 -15.84 -14.03
C GLU A 157 -3.32 -16.29 -13.18
N THR A 158 -3.54 -17.61 -13.10
CA THR A 158 -4.61 -18.18 -12.27
C THR A 158 -4.05 -18.53 -10.90
N HIS A 159 -4.80 -18.16 -9.88
CA HIS A 159 -4.50 -18.43 -8.48
C HIS A 159 -5.60 -19.33 -7.92
N ASP A 160 -5.24 -20.29 -7.08
CA ASP A 160 -6.18 -21.24 -6.48
C ASP A 160 -6.79 -20.75 -5.16
N ALA A 161 -6.25 -19.68 -4.60
CA ALA A 161 -6.70 -19.04 -3.37
C ALA A 161 -6.51 -17.52 -3.43
N VAL A 162 -7.14 -16.81 -2.50
CA VAL A 162 -7.06 -15.36 -2.36
C VAL A 162 -6.76 -14.98 -0.92
N LEU A 163 -5.99 -13.90 -0.74
CA LEU A 163 -5.57 -13.42 0.58
C LEU A 163 -5.94 -11.97 0.86
N ILE A 164 -6.34 -11.77 2.11
CA ILE A 164 -6.27 -10.49 2.83
C ILE A 164 -4.99 -10.53 3.68
N THR A 165 -4.14 -9.53 3.52
CA THR A 165 -2.86 -9.48 4.25
C THR A 165 -2.81 -8.30 5.19
N ASP A 166 -2.27 -8.51 6.39
CA ASP A 166 -1.91 -7.43 7.28
C ASP A 166 -0.68 -6.68 6.73
N GLY A 167 -0.98 -5.63 5.95
CA GLY A 167 -0.04 -4.82 5.19
C GLY A 167 0.48 -5.47 3.91
N MET A 168 0.93 -4.63 2.97
CA MET A 168 1.43 -5.03 1.64
C MET A 168 2.42 -6.20 1.63
N SER A 169 2.30 -7.04 0.59
CA SER A 169 3.27 -8.04 0.15
C SER A 169 4.61 -7.44 -0.25
N MET A 170 5.62 -8.28 -0.45
CA MET A 170 6.94 -7.84 -0.93
C MET A 170 6.86 -7.25 -2.35
N ALA A 171 6.10 -7.87 -3.24
CA ALA A 171 5.90 -7.39 -4.61
C ALA A 171 5.18 -6.02 -4.62
N GLU A 172 4.12 -5.86 -3.82
CA GLU A 172 3.41 -4.58 -3.70
C GLU A 172 4.28 -3.50 -3.07
N ARG A 173 5.06 -3.82 -2.04
CA ARG A 173 6.03 -2.86 -1.48
C ARG A 173 7.05 -2.45 -2.51
N GLN A 174 7.51 -3.38 -3.34
CA GLN A 174 8.47 -3.08 -4.40
C GLN A 174 7.84 -2.15 -5.43
N GLU A 175 6.61 -2.43 -5.87
CA GLU A 175 5.87 -1.53 -6.75
C GLU A 175 5.65 -0.14 -6.13
N GLU A 176 5.25 -0.09 -4.86
CA GLU A 176 5.07 1.15 -4.11
C GLU A 176 6.38 1.96 -4.04
N CYS A 177 7.53 1.29 -3.94
CA CYS A 177 8.84 1.95 -3.99
C CYS A 177 9.13 2.59 -5.36
N PHE A 178 8.66 1.97 -6.45
CA PHE A 178 8.89 2.45 -7.81
C PHE A 178 7.88 3.51 -8.26
N ARG A 179 6.62 3.35 -7.86
CA ARG A 179 5.50 4.23 -8.20
C ARG A 179 4.60 4.37 -6.98
N ALA A 180 4.63 5.55 -6.37
CA ALA A 180 3.81 5.83 -5.20
C ALA A 180 2.32 5.56 -5.47
N GLY A 181 1.67 4.85 -4.54
CA GLY A 181 0.29 4.43 -4.62
C GLY A 181 0.04 3.14 -5.40
N SER A 182 0.94 2.69 -6.28
CA SER A 182 0.66 1.50 -7.11
C SER A 182 0.65 0.20 -6.31
N GLY A 183 1.48 0.08 -5.27
CA GLY A 183 1.48 -1.12 -4.42
C GLY A 183 0.17 -1.28 -3.65
N HIS A 184 -0.40 -0.18 -3.17
CA HIS A 184 -1.72 -0.20 -2.55
C HIS A 184 -2.84 -0.47 -3.56
N VAL A 185 -2.74 0.04 -4.79
CA VAL A 185 -3.70 -0.29 -5.87
C VAL A 185 -3.67 -1.80 -6.14
N ARG A 186 -2.47 -2.38 -6.26
CA ARG A 186 -2.31 -3.83 -6.45
C ARG A 186 -2.84 -4.64 -5.27
N GLN A 187 -2.60 -4.18 -4.04
CA GLN A 187 -3.18 -4.77 -2.83
C GLN A 187 -4.70 -4.77 -2.88
N ALA A 188 -5.31 -3.61 -3.14
CA ALA A 188 -6.76 -3.47 -3.24
C ALA A 188 -7.34 -4.36 -4.36
N MET A 189 -6.67 -4.46 -5.51
CA MET A 189 -7.08 -5.33 -6.61
C MET A 189 -7.09 -6.81 -6.20
N ARG A 190 -6.05 -7.30 -5.51
CA ARG A 190 -6.00 -8.68 -5.00
C ARG A 190 -7.08 -8.91 -3.94
N GLU A 191 -7.13 -8.05 -2.93
CA GLU A 191 -8.03 -8.21 -1.78
C GLU A 191 -9.51 -8.09 -2.20
N SER A 192 -9.80 -7.39 -3.29
CA SER A 192 -11.15 -7.33 -3.88
C SER A 192 -11.67 -8.63 -4.47
N LYS A 193 -10.79 -9.62 -4.67
CA LYS A 193 -11.20 -10.96 -5.11
C LYS A 193 -11.61 -11.85 -3.95
N PHE A 194 -11.45 -11.37 -2.72
CA PHE A 194 -11.86 -12.12 -1.54
C PHE A 194 -13.40 -12.21 -1.48
N PRO A 195 -13.98 -13.38 -1.17
CA PRO A 195 -15.43 -13.59 -1.21
C PRO A 195 -16.19 -12.66 -0.24
N ILE A 196 -17.15 -11.93 -0.79
CA ILE A 196 -17.94 -10.95 -0.05
C ILE A 196 -18.79 -11.64 1.03
N GLU A 197 -19.29 -12.85 0.75
CA GLU A 197 -20.12 -13.63 1.68
C GLU A 197 -19.33 -14.04 2.93
N ILE A 198 -18.04 -14.32 2.78
CA ILE A 198 -17.15 -14.61 3.93
C ILE A 198 -16.94 -13.35 4.75
N ILE A 199 -16.71 -12.21 4.09
CA ILE A 199 -16.53 -10.92 4.76
C ILE A 199 -17.79 -10.54 5.56
N GLU A 200 -18.98 -10.69 4.97
CA GLU A 200 -20.24 -10.39 5.64
C GLU A 200 -20.45 -11.25 6.88
N LYS A 201 -20.26 -12.56 6.77
CA LYS A 201 -20.32 -13.47 7.93
C LYS A 201 -19.30 -13.11 9.00
N ALA A 202 -18.10 -12.68 8.61
CA ALA A 202 -17.07 -12.29 9.55
C ALA A 202 -17.37 -10.97 10.28
N MET A 203 -18.02 -10.02 9.61
CA MET A 203 -18.53 -8.79 10.24
C MET A 203 -19.72 -9.03 11.18
N GLU A 204 -20.35 -10.21 11.10
CA GLU A 204 -21.42 -10.64 11.99
C GLU A 204 -20.95 -11.59 13.10
N ILE A 205 -19.65 -11.90 13.16
CA ILE A 205 -19.11 -12.89 14.10
C ILE A 205 -19.52 -12.58 15.54
N ASP A 206 -19.93 -13.62 16.26
CA ASP A 206 -20.21 -13.55 17.68
C ASP A 206 -19.54 -14.73 18.39
N ILE A 207 -18.47 -14.42 19.16
CA ILE A 207 -17.74 -15.46 19.86
C ILE A 207 -18.57 -16.13 20.96
N GLU A 208 -19.62 -15.49 21.46
CA GLU A 208 -20.53 -16.07 22.47
C GLU A 208 -21.29 -17.26 21.87
N ALA A 209 -21.66 -17.16 20.59
CA ALA A 209 -22.32 -18.21 19.83
C ALA A 209 -21.36 -19.29 19.27
N ALA A 210 -20.04 -19.11 19.45
CA ALA A 210 -19.05 -20.03 18.89
C ALA A 210 -19.15 -21.44 19.50
N GLN A 211 -18.84 -22.44 18.67
CA GLN A 211 -19.09 -23.85 18.93
C GLN A 211 -17.80 -24.64 19.08
N ALA A 212 -17.83 -25.68 19.91
CA ALA A 212 -16.81 -26.72 20.00
C ALA A 212 -17.48 -28.10 19.92
N SER A 213 -16.70 -29.10 19.51
CA SER A 213 -17.15 -30.49 19.58
C SER A 213 -17.31 -30.97 21.03
N MET A 214 -16.56 -30.37 21.96
CA MET A 214 -16.64 -30.61 23.41
C MET A 214 -17.15 -29.35 24.11
N GLN A 215 -18.27 -29.45 24.83
CA GLN A 215 -18.84 -28.30 25.56
C GLN A 215 -17.86 -27.74 26.60
N ALA A 216 -17.05 -28.61 27.23
CA ALA A 216 -16.03 -28.19 28.19
C ALA A 216 -15.00 -27.22 27.58
N ASP A 217 -14.59 -27.44 26.34
CA ASP A 217 -13.66 -26.52 25.65
C ASP A 217 -14.29 -25.15 25.45
N ARG A 218 -15.56 -25.12 25.03
CA ARG A 218 -16.32 -23.87 24.88
C ARG A 218 -16.37 -23.11 26.19
N ASN A 219 -16.72 -23.77 27.29
CA ASN A 219 -16.78 -23.14 28.61
C ASN A 219 -15.41 -22.61 29.04
N ARG A 220 -14.36 -23.43 28.94
CA ARG A 220 -12.98 -23.06 29.32
C ARG A 220 -12.45 -21.88 28.53
N ILE A 221 -12.67 -21.87 27.22
CA ILE A 221 -12.20 -20.79 26.34
C ILE A 221 -12.93 -19.49 26.64
N LEU A 222 -14.26 -19.53 26.72
CA LEU A 222 -15.05 -18.33 27.02
C LEU A 222 -14.67 -17.77 28.40
N ASN A 223 -14.60 -18.60 29.43
CA ASN A 223 -14.11 -18.17 30.75
C ASN A 223 -12.66 -17.65 30.72
N CYS A 224 -11.80 -18.21 29.87
CA CYS A 224 -10.43 -17.72 29.68
C CYS A 224 -10.41 -16.32 29.04
N ILE A 225 -11.23 -16.07 28.02
CA ILE A 225 -11.38 -14.76 27.37
C ILE A 225 -12.01 -13.75 28.34
N ALA A 226 -13.00 -14.17 29.13
CA ALA A 226 -13.60 -13.35 30.18
C ALA A 226 -12.61 -13.00 31.31
N GLY A 227 -11.45 -13.66 31.37
CA GLY A 227 -10.46 -13.43 32.42
C GLY A 227 -10.85 -14.03 33.76
N SER A 228 -11.70 -15.06 33.76
CA SER A 228 -12.07 -15.79 34.96
C SER A 228 -10.84 -16.46 35.61
N ASN A 229 -10.95 -16.77 36.90
CA ASN A 229 -9.96 -17.59 37.57
C ASN A 229 -9.98 -19.02 37.03
N PHE A 230 -8.81 -19.65 36.96
CA PHE A 230 -8.64 -21.01 36.44
C PHE A 230 -9.57 -22.05 37.08
N SER A 231 -9.85 -21.91 38.38
CA SER A 231 -10.78 -22.80 39.12
C SER A 231 -12.21 -22.80 38.58
N ASN A 232 -12.59 -21.79 37.79
CA ASN A 232 -13.95 -21.57 37.31
C ASN A 232 -14.07 -21.83 35.79
N PHE A 233 -13.04 -22.36 35.12
CA PHE A 233 -13.06 -22.52 33.67
C PHE A 233 -14.10 -23.54 33.18
N ASP A 234 -14.41 -24.56 33.97
CA ASP A 234 -15.46 -25.54 33.63
C ASP A 234 -16.88 -25.05 33.94
N ALA A 235 -17.04 -23.94 34.67
CA ALA A 235 -18.35 -23.36 34.97
C ALA A 235 -19.02 -22.82 33.71
N ASP A 236 -20.34 -22.62 33.77
CA ASP A 236 -21.06 -21.98 32.68
C ASP A 236 -20.50 -20.56 32.45
N PRO A 237 -20.06 -20.25 31.22
CA PRO A 237 -19.49 -18.95 30.93
C PRO A 237 -20.58 -17.88 31.03
N PRO A 238 -20.21 -16.63 31.36
CA PRO A 238 -21.14 -15.51 31.29
C PRO A 238 -21.83 -15.46 29.93
N ALA A 239 -23.15 -15.21 29.91
CA ALA A 239 -23.88 -15.04 28.66
C ALA A 239 -23.34 -13.86 27.84
N HIS A 240 -22.97 -12.78 28.54
CA HIS A 240 -22.35 -11.59 27.96
C HIS A 240 -21.14 -11.16 28.79
N HIS A 241 -20.11 -10.66 28.13
CA HIS A 241 -18.93 -10.10 28.81
C HIS A 241 -18.23 -9.06 27.95
N HIS A 242 -17.71 -8.00 28.56
CA HIS A 242 -17.00 -6.93 27.84
C HIS A 242 -15.79 -7.44 27.04
N SER A 243 -15.08 -8.47 27.51
CA SER A 243 -14.00 -9.12 26.74
C SER A 243 -14.49 -9.80 25.47
N TYR A 244 -15.73 -10.31 25.46
CA TYR A 244 -16.31 -10.95 24.28
C TYR A 244 -16.67 -9.90 23.24
N GLU A 245 -17.38 -8.85 23.65
CA GLU A 245 -17.67 -7.69 22.79
C GLU A 245 -16.39 -7.09 22.22
N ARG A 246 -15.37 -6.91 23.05
CA ARG A 246 -14.06 -6.42 22.64
C ARG A 246 -13.42 -7.30 21.54
N CYS A 247 -13.48 -8.62 21.69
CA CYS A 247 -12.98 -9.56 20.69
C CYS A 247 -13.80 -9.49 19.39
N ASN A 248 -15.14 -9.50 19.51
CA ASN A 248 -16.07 -9.35 18.39
C ASN A 248 -15.74 -8.08 17.60
N HIS A 249 -15.63 -6.92 18.25
CA HIS A 249 -15.30 -5.65 17.60
C HIS A 249 -13.95 -5.67 16.86
N HIS A 250 -12.92 -6.29 17.43
CA HIS A 250 -11.62 -6.38 16.76
C HIS A 250 -11.65 -7.29 15.52
N ILE A 251 -12.32 -8.45 15.60
CA ILE A 251 -12.43 -9.36 14.46
C ILE A 251 -13.24 -8.68 13.35
N ARG A 252 -14.41 -8.11 13.69
CA ARG A 252 -15.28 -7.41 12.72
C ARG A 252 -14.55 -6.23 12.07
N SER A 253 -13.82 -5.42 12.85
CA SER A 253 -13.02 -4.29 12.33
C SER A 253 -11.97 -4.76 11.32
N MET A 254 -11.25 -5.85 11.60
CA MET A 254 -10.23 -6.37 10.70
C MET A 254 -10.79 -6.75 9.32
N PHE A 255 -11.88 -7.52 9.29
CA PHE A 255 -12.53 -7.88 8.04
C PHE A 255 -13.12 -6.65 7.34
N ALA A 256 -13.70 -5.71 8.10
CA ALA A 256 -14.23 -4.47 7.56
C ALA A 256 -13.14 -3.57 6.92
N GLN A 257 -11.92 -3.52 7.48
CA GLN A 257 -10.80 -2.78 6.88
C GLN A 257 -10.39 -3.36 5.52
N ALA A 258 -10.34 -4.70 5.41
CA ALA A 258 -10.06 -5.36 4.14
C ALA A 258 -11.19 -5.16 3.11
N ALA A 259 -12.42 -5.28 3.59
CA ALA A 259 -13.64 -5.05 2.83
C ALA A 259 -13.79 -3.62 2.30
N PHE A 260 -13.10 -2.65 2.92
CA PHE A 260 -13.22 -1.24 2.58
C PHE A 260 -12.90 -0.97 1.11
N SER A 261 -11.86 -1.62 0.59
CA SER A 261 -11.49 -1.52 -0.83
C SER A 261 -12.53 -2.15 -1.76
N VAL A 262 -13.21 -3.20 -1.30
CA VAL A 262 -14.30 -3.87 -2.00
C VAL A 262 -15.52 -2.96 -2.06
N ALA A 263 -15.97 -2.43 -0.93
CA ALA A 263 -17.10 -1.50 -0.91
C ALA A 263 -16.82 -0.21 -1.67
N ALA A 264 -15.57 0.24 -1.74
CA ALA A 264 -15.23 1.39 -2.57
C ALA A 264 -15.36 1.08 -4.08
N MET A 265 -15.37 -0.18 -4.49
CA MET A 265 -15.55 -0.59 -5.89
C MET A 265 -16.97 -1.08 -6.21
N HIS A 266 -17.69 -1.58 -5.22
CA HIS A 266 -19.09 -2.01 -5.35
C HIS A 266 -20.03 -0.85 -5.00
N ASP A 267 -20.87 -0.42 -5.94
CA ASP A 267 -21.87 0.64 -5.73
C ASP A 267 -23.09 0.13 -4.93
N ASP A 268 -22.85 -0.48 -3.76
CA ASP A 268 -23.88 -0.90 -2.81
C ASP A 268 -23.79 -0.04 -1.53
N PRO A 269 -24.67 0.97 -1.38
CA PRO A 269 -24.71 1.83 -0.20
C PRO A 269 -24.94 1.07 1.11
N GLY A 270 -25.69 -0.03 1.07
CA GLY A 270 -25.96 -0.87 2.24
C GLY A 270 -24.71 -1.59 2.72
N TYR A 271 -23.91 -2.09 1.79
CA TYR A 271 -22.64 -2.76 2.10
C TYR A 271 -21.61 -1.78 2.68
N PHE A 272 -21.47 -0.58 2.09
CA PHE A 272 -20.61 0.47 2.64
C PHE A 272 -21.01 0.85 4.08
N HIS A 273 -22.31 1.00 4.34
CA HIS A 273 -22.81 1.30 5.69
C HIS A 273 -22.48 0.20 6.71
N ARG A 274 -22.61 -1.08 6.34
CA ARG A 274 -22.24 -2.21 7.22
C ARG A 274 -20.76 -2.18 7.60
N ILE A 275 -19.87 -1.87 6.65
CA ILE A 275 -18.43 -1.73 6.90
C ILE A 275 -18.14 -0.54 7.83
N VAL A 276 -18.69 0.63 7.53
CA VAL A 276 -18.51 1.83 8.39
C VAL A 276 -18.97 1.53 9.81
N LYS A 277 -20.11 0.87 9.96
CA LYS A 277 -20.62 0.46 11.28
C LYS A 277 -19.66 -0.50 11.99
N ALA A 278 -19.19 -1.55 11.33
CA ALA A 278 -18.26 -2.52 11.91
C ALA A 278 -16.93 -1.86 12.37
N LEU A 279 -16.45 -0.85 11.64
CA LEU A 279 -15.28 -0.07 12.01
C LEU A 279 -15.56 0.90 13.17
N SER A 280 -16.68 1.62 13.13
CA SER A 280 -17.04 2.60 14.17
C SER A 280 -17.38 1.95 15.51
N ASP A 281 -17.89 0.72 15.50
CA ASP A 281 -18.24 -0.04 16.70
C ASP A 281 -17.01 -0.51 17.49
N ASN A 282 -15.78 -0.35 16.97
CA ASN A 282 -14.56 -0.69 17.69
C ASN A 282 -13.90 0.54 18.38
N PRO A 283 -14.25 0.87 19.63
CA PRO A 283 -13.71 2.05 20.32
C PRO A 283 -12.24 1.90 20.72
N GLU A 284 -11.70 0.67 20.68
CA GLU A 284 -10.32 0.37 21.06
C GLU A 284 -9.37 0.29 19.87
N GLU A 285 -9.85 0.53 18.64
CA GLU A 285 -9.04 0.44 17.43
C GLU A 285 -7.85 1.41 17.50
N LYS A 286 -6.64 0.87 17.35
CA LYS A 286 -5.39 1.64 17.42
C LYS A 286 -4.80 1.89 16.04
N CYS A 287 -5.15 1.07 15.06
CA CYS A 287 -4.61 1.12 13.71
C CYS A 287 -5.75 0.97 12.71
N LEU A 288 -5.99 2.03 11.95
CA LEU A 288 -7.03 2.06 10.93
C LEU A 288 -6.39 2.29 9.57
N SER A 289 -6.65 1.37 8.63
CA SER A 289 -6.26 1.47 7.23
C SER A 289 -7.51 1.50 6.36
N LEU A 290 -7.72 2.60 5.63
CA LEU A 290 -8.84 2.81 4.72
C LEU A 290 -8.28 2.99 3.30
N THR A 291 -8.32 1.91 2.52
CA THR A 291 -7.85 1.93 1.12
C THR A 291 -9.02 1.96 0.16
N CYS A 292 -9.16 3.07 -0.58
CA CYS A 292 -10.25 3.29 -1.54
C CYS A 292 -9.71 3.55 -2.95
N ALA A 293 -8.47 3.17 -3.22
CA ALA A 293 -7.76 3.55 -4.44
C ALA A 293 -8.58 3.22 -5.70
N THR A 294 -8.65 4.16 -6.63
CA THR A 294 -9.35 4.07 -7.92
C THR A 294 -10.87 3.91 -7.83
N SER A 295 -11.46 4.13 -6.65
CA SER A 295 -12.91 4.13 -6.47
C SER A 295 -13.57 5.20 -7.34
N LYS A 296 -14.60 4.79 -8.09
CA LYS A 296 -15.50 5.67 -8.84
C LYS A 296 -16.70 6.13 -8.01
N VAL A 297 -17.02 5.39 -6.94
CA VAL A 297 -18.20 5.60 -6.09
C VAL A 297 -17.90 6.58 -4.94
N LEU A 298 -16.67 6.52 -4.38
CA LEU A 298 -16.31 7.32 -3.23
C LEU A 298 -16.30 8.82 -3.57
N SER A 299 -17.21 9.54 -2.93
CA SER A 299 -17.45 10.98 -3.07
C SER A 299 -17.48 11.67 -1.70
N ASP A 300 -17.71 12.99 -1.68
CA ASP A 300 -17.88 13.76 -0.45
C ASP A 300 -19.00 13.24 0.45
N GLU A 301 -20.03 12.59 -0.12
CA GLU A 301 -21.16 12.00 0.63
C GLU A 301 -20.72 10.86 1.56
N HIS A 302 -19.61 10.21 1.24
CA HIS A 302 -19.05 9.09 2.00
C HIS A 302 -18.07 9.55 3.09
N VAL A 303 -17.60 10.80 3.03
CA VAL A 303 -16.62 11.36 3.98
C VAL A 303 -17.12 11.30 5.43
N PRO A 304 -18.39 11.62 5.76
CA PRO A 304 -18.91 11.43 7.12
C PRO A 304 -18.76 10.00 7.65
N GLY A 305 -18.91 8.99 6.78
CA GLY A 305 -18.67 7.60 7.15
C GLY A 305 -17.21 7.33 7.49
N LEU A 306 -16.27 7.86 6.70
CA LEU A 306 -14.83 7.78 6.99
C LEU A 306 -14.49 8.45 8.32
N MET A 307 -15.10 9.60 8.60
CA MET A 307 -14.92 10.33 9.86
C MET A 307 -15.42 9.50 11.06
N ALA A 308 -16.56 8.80 10.92
CA ALA A 308 -17.14 7.98 11.98
C ALA A 308 -16.24 6.79 12.38
N CYS A 309 -15.41 6.28 11.45
CA CYS A 309 -14.44 5.22 11.76
C CYS A 309 -13.25 5.71 12.62
N MET A 310 -13.02 7.01 12.72
CA MET A 310 -11.85 7.59 13.40
C MET A 310 -12.11 7.81 14.90
N ASN A 311 -11.91 6.76 15.71
CA ASN A 311 -12.08 6.87 17.15
C ASN A 311 -11.02 7.81 17.82
N PRO A 312 -11.30 8.43 18.98
CA PRO A 312 -10.38 9.33 19.66
C PRO A 312 -9.08 8.68 20.16
N GLY A 313 -9.05 7.36 20.34
CA GLY A 313 -7.90 6.59 20.82
C GLY A 313 -6.86 6.24 19.74
N LEU A 314 -7.22 6.42 18.46
CA LEU A 314 -6.46 5.97 17.28
C LEU A 314 -5.01 6.46 17.27
N LYS A 315 -4.05 5.57 16.98
CA LYS A 315 -2.61 5.90 16.96
C LYS A 315 -2.02 5.90 15.56
N ILE A 316 -2.54 5.07 14.67
CA ILE A 316 -2.07 4.91 13.30
C ILE A 316 -3.28 5.06 12.40
N LEU A 317 -3.19 5.99 11.45
CA LEU A 317 -4.17 6.16 10.40
C LEU A 317 -3.46 6.10 9.04
N ASP A 318 -3.89 5.20 8.18
CA ASP A 318 -3.51 5.12 6.78
C ASP A 318 -4.77 5.31 5.93
N VAL A 319 -4.80 6.38 5.14
CA VAL A 319 -5.90 6.66 4.21
C VAL A 319 -5.35 6.78 2.81
N ASN A 320 -5.88 5.97 1.90
CA ASN A 320 -5.51 5.98 0.51
C ASN A 320 -6.69 6.31 -0.38
N LEU A 321 -6.64 7.50 -0.98
CA LEU A 321 -7.61 8.04 -1.92
C LEU A 321 -7.01 8.18 -3.33
N HIS A 322 -6.01 7.37 -3.68
CA HIS A 322 -5.38 7.40 -5.00
C HIS A 322 -6.44 7.40 -6.11
N SER A 323 -6.43 8.40 -6.99
CA SER A 323 -7.37 8.52 -8.12
C SER A 323 -8.88 8.50 -7.76
N CYS A 324 -9.27 8.80 -6.51
CA CYS A 324 -10.68 8.99 -6.12
C CYS A 324 -11.20 10.36 -6.57
N ARG A 325 -11.52 10.49 -7.86
CA ARG A 325 -11.81 11.79 -8.50
C ARG A 325 -13.08 12.50 -8.00
N ALA A 326 -14.02 11.76 -7.43
CA ALA A 326 -15.28 12.30 -6.90
C ALA A 326 -15.14 12.89 -5.49
N VAL A 327 -14.02 12.68 -4.79
CA VAL A 327 -13.71 13.37 -3.52
C VAL A 327 -13.15 14.75 -3.82
N THR A 328 -13.89 15.78 -3.47
CA THR A 328 -13.55 17.18 -3.75
C THR A 328 -12.63 17.78 -2.69
N CYS A 329 -12.18 19.02 -2.88
CA CYS A 329 -11.38 19.70 -1.86
C CYS A 329 -12.17 19.97 -0.57
N GLN A 330 -13.51 20.04 -0.64
CA GLN A 330 -14.38 20.18 0.53
C GLN A 330 -14.39 18.89 1.35
N GLY A 331 -14.68 17.74 0.72
CA GLY A 331 -14.61 16.44 1.39
C GLY A 331 -13.23 16.13 1.97
N LEU A 332 -12.15 16.42 1.23
CA LEU A 332 -10.79 16.33 1.78
C LEU A 332 -10.60 17.24 3.01
N GLY A 333 -11.08 18.49 2.95
CA GLY A 333 -11.01 19.41 4.08
C GLY A 333 -11.72 18.89 5.32
N GLN A 334 -12.93 18.33 5.17
CA GLN A 334 -13.69 17.70 6.26
C GLN A 334 -12.95 16.50 6.85
N LEU A 335 -12.40 15.63 6.01
CA LEU A 335 -11.59 14.49 6.43
C LEU A 335 -10.33 14.92 7.20
N MET A 336 -9.68 16.01 6.79
CA MET A 336 -8.51 16.53 7.51
C MET A 336 -8.89 17.09 8.89
N GLN A 337 -10.04 17.75 8.99
CA GLN A 337 -10.54 18.32 10.25
C GLN A 337 -10.95 17.25 11.27
N SER A 338 -11.27 16.03 10.82
CA SER A 338 -11.63 14.91 11.71
C SER A 338 -10.44 14.13 12.26
N LEU A 339 -9.20 14.47 11.89
CA LEU A 339 -8.00 13.72 12.30
C LEU A 339 -7.86 13.68 13.83
N PRO A 340 -7.78 12.48 14.46
CA PRO A 340 -7.64 12.39 15.91
C PRO A 340 -6.33 13.00 16.42
N LYS A 341 -6.40 13.79 17.50
CA LYS A 341 -5.23 14.43 18.15
C LYS A 341 -4.24 13.42 18.76
N SER A 342 -4.69 12.19 18.96
CA SER A 342 -3.95 11.07 19.55
C SER A 342 -3.02 10.35 18.57
N LEU A 343 -3.10 10.68 17.27
CA LEU A 343 -2.31 10.07 16.21
C LEU A 343 -0.81 10.24 16.42
N ARG A 344 -0.09 9.16 16.15
CA ARG A 344 1.39 9.07 16.13
C ARG A 344 1.90 8.79 14.72
N THR A 345 1.11 8.10 13.91
CA THR A 345 1.43 7.81 12.52
C THR A 345 0.27 8.26 11.64
N LEU A 346 0.57 9.08 10.65
CA LEU A 346 -0.38 9.49 9.61
C LEU A 346 0.23 9.17 8.24
N VAL A 347 -0.49 8.38 7.46
CA VAL A 347 -0.19 8.09 6.06
C VAL A 347 -1.37 8.57 5.23
N LEU A 348 -1.12 9.53 4.33
CA LEU A 348 -2.11 10.02 3.38
C LEU A 348 -1.58 9.82 1.96
N THR A 349 -2.25 8.93 1.23
CA THR A 349 -1.98 8.70 -0.19
C THR A 349 -3.04 9.43 -1.02
N LEU A 350 -2.69 10.61 -1.51
CA LEU A 350 -3.54 11.55 -2.24
C LEU A 350 -2.99 11.75 -3.66
N VAL A 351 -2.66 10.65 -4.34
CA VAL A 351 -2.01 10.63 -5.65
C VAL A 351 -3.06 10.74 -6.76
N ASN A 352 -2.76 11.52 -7.81
CA ASN A 352 -3.63 11.71 -8.98
C ASN A 352 -5.02 12.26 -8.61
N LEU A 353 -5.05 13.21 -7.66
CA LEU A 353 -6.27 13.87 -7.20
C LEU A 353 -6.32 15.32 -7.65
N LEU A 354 -7.35 15.68 -8.42
CA LEU A 354 -7.60 17.06 -8.84
C LEU A 354 -8.01 17.95 -7.68
N SER A 355 -8.58 17.38 -6.63
CA SER A 355 -9.02 18.08 -5.41
C SER A 355 -7.89 18.56 -4.52
N VAL A 356 -6.66 18.07 -4.73
CA VAL A 356 -5.48 18.52 -3.97
C VAL A 356 -5.01 19.86 -4.51
N ASN A 357 -5.43 20.93 -3.85
CA ASN A 357 -5.10 22.32 -4.18
C ASN A 357 -4.61 23.08 -2.93
N GLN A 358 -4.48 24.41 -3.02
CA GLN A 358 -4.04 25.22 -1.89
C GLN A 358 -5.00 25.17 -0.69
N ALA A 359 -6.32 25.13 -0.90
CA ALA A 359 -7.31 25.09 0.17
C ALA A 359 -7.26 23.77 0.96
N SER A 360 -7.19 22.63 0.27
CA SER A 360 -7.08 21.32 0.92
C SER A 360 -5.73 21.15 1.63
N ALA A 361 -4.64 21.68 1.06
CA ALA A 361 -3.33 21.68 1.71
C ALA A 361 -3.31 22.57 2.98
N SER A 362 -3.99 23.71 2.95
CA SER A 362 -4.24 24.55 4.12
C SER A 362 -5.00 23.79 5.21
N ALA A 363 -6.09 23.11 4.86
CA ALA A 363 -6.89 22.33 5.81
C ALA A 363 -6.06 21.22 6.47
N LEU A 364 -5.22 20.52 5.70
CA LEU A 364 -4.27 19.54 6.22
C LEU A 364 -3.26 20.18 7.18
N ALA A 365 -2.67 21.32 6.79
CA ALA A 365 -1.68 22.01 7.62
C ALA A 365 -2.26 22.50 8.95
N GLU A 366 -3.50 23.01 8.94
CA GLU A 366 -4.19 23.53 10.12
C GLU A 366 -4.66 22.41 11.07
N SER A 367 -5.04 21.26 10.50
CA SER A 367 -5.58 20.12 11.26
C SER A 367 -4.51 19.10 11.63
N MET A 368 -3.24 19.37 11.35
CA MET A 368 -2.14 18.43 11.55
C MET A 368 -1.96 18.07 13.04
N PRO A 369 -2.08 16.79 13.43
CA PRO A 369 -1.89 16.39 14.82
C PRO A 369 -0.45 16.64 15.27
N GLN A 370 -0.28 17.31 16.42
CA GLN A 370 1.04 17.77 16.89
C GLN A 370 1.88 16.67 17.58
N ASN A 371 1.30 15.51 17.84
CA ASN A 371 1.96 14.35 18.46
C ASN A 371 2.51 13.33 17.43
N LEU A 372 2.47 13.67 16.13
CA LEU A 372 2.92 12.77 15.07
C LEU A 372 4.43 12.50 15.16
N GLN A 373 4.76 11.21 15.17
CA GLN A 373 6.13 10.70 15.09
C GLN A 373 6.49 10.27 13.65
N VAL A 374 5.49 9.86 12.87
CA VAL A 374 5.62 9.35 11.51
C VAL A 374 4.60 10.03 10.63
N LEU A 375 5.05 10.71 9.58
CA LEU A 375 4.20 11.37 8.60
C LEU A 375 4.62 10.93 7.20
N LYS A 376 3.66 10.40 6.43
CA LYS A 376 3.83 10.07 5.02
C LYS A 376 2.77 10.78 4.22
N LEU A 377 3.19 11.72 3.37
CA LEU A 377 2.30 12.47 2.48
C LEU A 377 2.70 12.18 1.03
N LYS A 378 1.77 11.66 0.23
CA LYS A 378 1.99 11.38 -1.19
C LYS A 378 0.98 12.17 -2.02
N PHE A 379 1.48 13.12 -2.79
CA PHE A 379 0.70 14.01 -3.66
C PHE A 379 1.13 13.90 -5.12
N ASP A 380 1.68 12.76 -5.53
CA ASP A 380 2.19 12.58 -6.88
C ASP A 380 1.07 12.79 -7.90
N PHE A 381 1.40 13.38 -9.05
CA PHE A 381 0.44 13.68 -10.11
C PHE A 381 -0.76 14.55 -9.67
N CYS A 382 -0.60 15.42 -8.68
CA CYS A 382 -1.63 16.40 -8.33
C CYS A 382 -1.41 17.72 -9.09
N PRO A 383 -2.16 17.99 -10.18
CA PRO A 383 -1.84 19.09 -11.10
C PRO A 383 -2.05 20.48 -10.49
N LEU A 384 -2.90 20.61 -9.46
CA LEU A 384 -3.20 21.88 -8.79
C LEU A 384 -2.35 22.11 -7.52
N LEU A 385 -1.42 21.20 -7.21
CA LEU A 385 -0.53 21.34 -6.08
C LEU A 385 0.61 22.30 -6.39
N THR A 386 0.73 23.39 -5.61
CA THR A 386 1.75 24.43 -5.82
C THR A 386 2.81 24.42 -4.72
N SER A 387 3.97 25.03 -4.96
CA SER A 387 4.98 25.23 -3.91
C SER A 387 4.47 26.00 -2.68
N LYS A 388 3.51 26.92 -2.85
CA LYS A 388 2.86 27.64 -1.75
C LYS A 388 2.05 26.69 -0.85
N SER A 389 1.33 25.75 -1.46
CA SER A 389 0.62 24.67 -0.74
C SER A 389 1.58 23.85 0.12
N LEU A 390 2.74 23.49 -0.44
CA LEU A 390 3.78 22.73 0.29
C LEU A 390 4.42 23.55 1.41
N GLY A 391 4.64 24.84 1.18
CA GLY A 391 5.14 25.75 2.23
C GLY A 391 4.19 25.89 3.42
N GLN A 392 2.88 25.87 3.18
CA GLN A 392 1.88 25.88 4.27
C GLN A 392 1.98 24.61 5.13
N ILE A 393 2.10 23.44 4.49
CA ILE A 393 2.29 22.16 5.18
C ILE A 393 3.62 22.15 5.95
N ALA A 394 4.72 22.58 5.29
CA ALA A 394 6.06 22.60 5.87
C ALA A 394 6.11 23.38 7.19
N ARG A 395 5.51 24.58 7.25
CA ARG A 395 5.50 25.44 8.45
C ARG A 395 4.71 24.87 9.63
N ARG A 396 3.88 23.84 9.40
CA ARG A 396 3.06 23.19 10.43
C ARG A 396 3.52 21.78 10.77
N LEU A 397 4.69 21.37 10.26
CA LEU A 397 5.28 20.07 10.60
C LEU A 397 5.50 19.96 12.12
N PRO A 398 5.02 18.89 12.77
CA PRO A 398 5.16 18.71 14.21
C PRO A 398 6.62 18.57 14.64
N SER A 399 7.00 19.22 15.75
CA SER A 399 8.35 19.12 16.31
C SER A 399 8.67 17.73 16.89
N SER A 400 7.63 16.91 17.13
CA SER A 400 7.74 15.52 17.59
C SER A 400 8.08 14.51 16.48
N LEU A 401 8.13 14.96 15.23
CA LEU A 401 8.29 14.11 14.06
C LEU A 401 9.70 13.48 14.00
N ARG A 402 9.74 12.15 13.85
CA ARG A 402 10.96 11.36 13.70
C ARG A 402 11.15 10.88 12.27
N LYS A 403 10.06 10.64 11.55
CA LYS A 403 10.13 10.10 10.19
C LYS A 403 9.19 10.85 9.25
N LEU A 404 9.75 11.40 8.18
CA LEU A 404 9.01 12.14 7.16
C LEU A 404 9.25 11.50 5.79
N TRP A 405 8.16 11.10 5.14
CA TRP A 405 8.13 10.80 3.71
C TRP A 405 7.23 11.82 3.04
N PHE A 406 7.77 12.49 2.03
CA PHE A 406 7.06 13.52 1.30
C PHE A 406 7.26 13.32 -0.20
N SER A 407 6.17 13.13 -0.92
CA SER A 407 6.18 12.88 -2.36
C SER A 407 5.26 13.87 -3.05
N ALA A 408 5.79 14.58 -4.04
CA ALA A 408 5.05 15.48 -4.92
C ALA A 408 5.54 15.30 -6.36
N ALA A 409 5.85 14.06 -6.76
CA ALA A 409 6.43 13.78 -8.06
C ALA A 409 5.44 14.12 -9.18
N ARG A 410 5.98 14.63 -10.29
CA ARG A 410 5.22 15.05 -11.49
C ARG A 410 4.18 16.14 -11.21
N CYS A 411 4.33 16.90 -10.13
CA CYS A 411 3.54 18.10 -9.87
C CYS A 411 4.19 19.31 -10.56
N LYS A 412 3.61 19.72 -11.70
CA LYS A 412 4.22 20.73 -12.59
C LYS A 412 4.31 22.14 -11.98
N LEU A 413 3.51 22.45 -10.97
CA LEU A 413 3.50 23.73 -10.26
C LEU A 413 4.37 23.73 -8.99
N VAL A 414 5.18 22.68 -8.82
CA VAL A 414 6.15 22.55 -7.74
C VAL A 414 7.56 22.84 -8.27
N ASP A 415 8.17 23.85 -7.66
CA ASP A 415 9.49 24.38 -7.99
C ASP A 415 10.42 24.45 -6.77
N ASP A 416 11.58 25.09 -6.93
CA ASP A 416 12.59 25.20 -5.87
C ASP A 416 12.08 25.79 -4.56
N SER A 417 11.07 26.67 -4.61
CA SER A 417 10.53 27.32 -3.42
C SER A 417 9.87 26.33 -2.46
N ALA A 418 9.35 25.20 -2.97
CA ALA A 418 8.81 24.12 -2.14
C ALA A 418 9.89 23.47 -1.26
N ILE A 419 11.02 23.12 -1.87
CA ILE A 419 12.14 22.47 -1.15
C ILE A 419 12.81 23.47 -0.21
N HIS A 420 12.92 24.74 -0.62
CA HIS A 420 13.40 25.80 0.26
C HIS A 420 12.55 25.92 1.54
N GLN A 421 11.23 26.07 1.40
CA GLN A 421 10.31 26.17 2.55
C GLN A 421 10.31 24.89 3.38
N LEU A 422 10.38 23.71 2.74
CA LEU A 422 10.48 22.44 3.44
C LEU A 422 11.76 22.39 4.28
N ALA A 423 12.92 22.65 3.67
CA ALA A 423 14.25 22.59 4.30
C ALA A 423 14.37 23.54 5.51
N GLU A 424 13.75 24.71 5.46
CA GLU A 424 13.75 25.67 6.58
C GLU A 424 12.90 25.24 7.77
N ASN A 425 11.88 24.40 7.54
CA ASN A 425 10.91 24.00 8.57
C ASN A 425 11.01 22.51 8.95
N LEU A 426 12.08 21.81 8.55
CA LEU A 426 12.30 20.41 8.94
C LEU A 426 12.51 20.30 10.46
N PRO A 427 11.77 19.42 11.16
CA PRO A 427 11.95 19.20 12.60
C PRO A 427 13.33 18.62 12.94
N GLU A 428 14.01 19.17 13.95
CA GLU A 428 15.38 18.78 14.34
C GLU A 428 15.50 17.32 14.82
N ARG A 429 14.40 16.72 15.29
CA ARG A 429 14.36 15.33 15.78
C ARG A 429 14.19 14.28 14.68
N LEU A 430 14.24 14.70 13.41
CA LEU A 430 14.11 13.79 12.29
C LEU A 430 15.27 12.78 12.22
N GLU A 431 14.89 11.52 12.07
CA GLU A 431 15.74 10.35 11.91
C GLU A 431 15.72 9.81 10.49
N VAL A 432 14.56 9.90 9.84
CA VAL A 432 14.32 9.46 8.48
C VAL A 432 13.67 10.58 7.68
N LEU A 433 14.28 10.95 6.56
CA LEU A 433 13.77 11.94 5.62
C LEU A 433 13.81 11.40 4.21
N LYS A 434 12.64 11.19 3.59
CA LYS A 434 12.52 10.74 2.20
C LYS A 434 11.71 11.73 1.39
N LEU A 435 12.34 12.30 0.37
CA LEU A 435 11.77 13.33 -0.48
C LEU A 435 11.71 12.82 -1.92
N ASN A 436 10.56 12.94 -2.57
CA ASN A 436 10.40 12.59 -3.98
C ASN A 436 9.76 13.75 -4.75
N PHE A 437 10.55 14.35 -5.64
CA PHE A 437 10.20 15.46 -6.51
C PHE A 437 10.59 15.15 -7.97
N ARG A 438 10.54 13.87 -8.34
CA ARG A 438 10.82 13.42 -9.71
C ARG A 438 9.94 14.19 -10.71
N THR A 439 10.53 14.66 -11.81
CA THR A 439 9.82 15.40 -12.87
C THR A 439 9.16 16.71 -12.40
N CYS A 440 9.62 17.29 -11.29
CA CYS A 440 9.26 18.65 -10.87
C CYS A 440 10.30 19.66 -11.38
N ILE A 441 10.00 20.96 -11.27
CA ILE A 441 10.88 22.04 -11.73
C ILE A 441 11.91 22.36 -10.63
N ILE A 442 12.77 21.38 -10.33
CA ILE A 442 13.78 21.47 -9.27
C ILE A 442 15.17 21.68 -9.87
N THR A 443 15.94 22.62 -9.34
CA THR A 443 17.28 22.98 -9.77
C THR A 443 18.31 22.83 -8.64
N ASP A 444 19.56 23.19 -8.91
CA ASP A 444 20.64 23.25 -7.92
C ASP A 444 20.36 24.20 -6.75
N VAL A 445 19.46 25.18 -6.93
CA VAL A 445 19.07 26.12 -5.87
C VAL A 445 18.37 25.37 -4.74
N ALA A 446 17.37 24.55 -5.05
CA ALA A 446 16.69 23.71 -4.06
C ALA A 446 17.63 22.74 -3.35
N ALA A 447 18.45 22.02 -4.12
CA ALA A 447 19.42 21.08 -3.58
C ALA A 447 20.43 21.78 -2.64
N SER A 448 20.87 22.99 -2.99
CA SER A 448 21.74 23.81 -2.15
C SER A 448 21.07 24.24 -0.84
N HIS A 449 19.78 24.61 -0.88
CA HIS A 449 19.04 24.94 0.34
C HIS A 449 18.88 23.74 1.27
N LEU A 450 18.60 22.57 0.71
CA LEU A 450 18.53 21.34 1.48
C LEU A 450 19.88 21.02 2.13
N LEU A 451 20.97 21.05 1.35
CA LEU A 451 22.34 20.85 1.83
C LEU A 451 22.73 21.76 2.99
N ARG A 452 22.30 23.03 2.98
CA ARG A 452 22.61 23.99 4.05
C ARG A 452 21.87 23.69 5.36
N ASN A 453 20.70 23.05 5.29
CA ASN A 453 19.87 22.78 6.46
C ASN A 453 20.04 21.38 7.03
N LEU A 454 20.42 20.38 6.21
CA LEU A 454 20.62 19.01 6.66
C LEU A 454 21.55 18.85 7.89
N PRO A 455 22.66 19.62 8.05
CA PRO A 455 23.51 19.52 9.24
C PRO A 455 22.81 19.85 10.58
N ARG A 456 21.66 20.54 10.55
CA ARG A 456 20.87 20.82 11.76
C ARG A 456 20.16 19.56 12.29
N LEU A 457 19.95 18.55 11.44
CA LEU A 457 19.22 17.33 11.76
C LEU A 457 20.17 16.27 12.32
N GLN A 458 20.64 16.46 13.55
CA GLN A 458 21.69 15.65 14.17
C GLN A 458 21.32 14.16 14.36
N LEU A 459 20.03 13.83 14.36
CA LEU A 459 19.54 12.45 14.52
C LEU A 459 19.30 11.73 13.19
N LEU A 460 19.47 12.43 12.06
CA LEU A 460 19.14 11.93 10.72
C LEU A 460 20.14 10.84 10.30
N HIS A 461 19.62 9.64 10.06
CA HIS A 461 20.44 8.49 9.65
C HIS A 461 19.89 7.76 8.40
N ASP A 462 18.71 8.10 7.90
CA ASP A 462 18.22 7.65 6.59
C ASP A 462 17.71 8.87 5.82
N PHE A 463 18.47 9.28 4.81
CA PHE A 463 18.12 10.38 3.92
C PHE A 463 18.03 9.88 2.48
N GLN A 464 16.90 10.14 1.85
CA GLN A 464 16.65 9.84 0.43
C GLN A 464 16.05 11.06 -0.25
N PHE A 465 16.58 11.41 -1.41
CA PHE A 465 16.06 12.48 -2.25
C PHE A 465 16.02 12.02 -3.70
N ASP A 466 14.81 11.79 -4.21
CA ASP A 466 14.55 11.47 -5.62
C ASP A 466 14.19 12.75 -6.37
N PHE A 467 15.10 13.17 -7.24
CA PHE A 467 14.98 14.31 -8.13
C PHE A 467 15.29 13.88 -9.58
N ARG A 468 14.99 12.62 -9.92
CA ARG A 468 15.15 12.14 -11.30
C ARG A 468 14.32 13.00 -12.28
N ALA A 469 14.84 13.20 -13.48
CA ALA A 469 14.22 14.06 -14.49
C ALA A 469 13.90 15.49 -13.98
N THR A 470 14.81 16.06 -13.20
CA THR A 470 14.81 17.48 -12.79
C THR A 470 16.04 18.19 -13.38
N CYS A 471 16.26 19.46 -13.04
CA CYS A 471 17.37 20.28 -13.52
C CYS A 471 18.61 20.29 -12.60
N VAL A 472 18.65 19.43 -11.56
CA VAL A 472 19.81 19.30 -10.67
C VAL A 472 21.04 18.78 -11.45
N SER A 473 22.17 19.47 -11.32
CA SER A 473 23.42 19.16 -12.01
C SER A 473 24.16 17.98 -11.40
N SER A 474 24.95 17.27 -12.21
CA SER A 474 25.84 16.20 -11.74
C SER A 474 26.78 16.64 -10.62
N ASP A 475 27.27 17.88 -10.67
CA ASP A 475 28.17 18.43 -9.66
C ASP A 475 27.46 18.57 -8.32
N MET A 476 26.21 19.06 -8.33
CA MET A 476 25.37 19.11 -7.15
C MET A 476 25.08 17.72 -6.59
N VAL A 477 24.81 16.74 -7.46
CA VAL A 477 24.64 15.33 -7.05
C VAL A 477 25.88 14.80 -6.32
N GLN A 478 27.08 15.10 -6.82
CA GLN A 478 28.32 14.68 -6.14
C GLN A 478 28.48 15.35 -4.78
N ARG A 479 28.14 16.65 -4.68
CA ARG A 479 28.15 17.38 -3.40
C ARG A 479 27.17 16.79 -2.38
N LEU A 480 25.98 16.43 -2.81
CA LEU A 480 25.00 15.71 -1.99
C LEU A 480 25.57 14.39 -1.46
N ARG A 481 26.20 13.58 -2.32
CA ARG A 481 26.84 12.30 -1.92
C ARG A 481 27.98 12.48 -0.95
N SER A 482 28.80 13.51 -1.13
CA SER A 482 29.97 13.77 -0.28
C SER A 482 29.60 14.40 1.06
N THR A 483 28.36 14.85 1.23
CA THR A 483 27.92 15.45 2.49
C THR A 483 27.81 14.37 3.56
N SER A 484 28.80 14.33 4.45
CA SER A 484 28.81 13.44 5.60
C SER A 484 27.78 13.89 6.63
N LEU A 485 26.66 13.18 6.73
CA LEU A 485 25.75 13.28 7.86
C LEU A 485 26.38 12.45 8.99
N ALA A 486 27.19 13.06 9.86
CA ALA A 486 27.69 12.36 11.05
C ALA A 486 26.60 12.39 12.15
N PRO A 487 26.26 11.25 12.79
CA PRO A 487 26.85 9.92 12.71
C PRO A 487 25.93 8.93 11.95
N CYS A 488 25.95 8.92 10.62
CA CYS A 488 25.14 8.02 9.80
C CYS A 488 25.97 6.84 9.27
N PRO A 489 25.74 5.59 9.72
CA PRO A 489 26.27 4.42 9.05
C PRO A 489 25.43 4.09 7.80
N LYS A 490 25.99 4.38 6.62
CA LYS A 490 25.75 3.72 5.31
C LYS A 490 24.29 3.34 4.96
N LYS A 491 23.50 4.27 4.38
CA LYS A 491 22.51 3.99 3.30
C LYS A 491 21.91 5.28 2.70
N MET A 492 22.74 6.14 2.13
CA MET A 492 22.26 7.23 1.29
C MET A 492 21.88 6.66 -0.09
N GLN A 493 20.64 6.20 -0.25
CA GLN A 493 20.09 5.81 -1.55
C GLN A 493 19.56 7.06 -2.25
N MET A 494 20.34 7.60 -3.18
CA MET A 494 19.82 8.50 -4.20
C MET A 494 19.45 7.63 -5.39
N GLY A 495 18.17 7.63 -5.79
CA GLY A 495 17.71 6.94 -6.98
C GLY A 495 18.41 7.51 -8.21
N LEU A 496 19.46 6.86 -8.68
CA LEU A 496 20.20 7.22 -9.88
C LEU A 496 20.25 5.98 -10.77
N ASP A 497 19.50 6.01 -11.87
CA ASP A 497 19.95 5.32 -13.07
C ASP A 497 21.05 6.18 -13.68
N LEU A 498 22.30 5.72 -13.53
CA LEU A 498 23.51 6.42 -13.96
C LEU A 498 23.76 6.33 -15.48
N ASP A 499 22.83 5.81 -16.28
CA ASP A 499 23.12 5.51 -17.69
C ASP A 499 22.83 6.67 -18.66
N PHE A 500 22.05 7.69 -18.27
CA PHE A 500 21.74 8.82 -19.18
C PHE A 500 22.57 10.10 -18.94
N ALA A 501 23.06 10.33 -17.72
CA ALA A 501 23.82 11.55 -17.39
C ALA A 501 25.30 11.48 -17.81
N ALA A 502 25.83 10.28 -18.06
CA ALA A 502 27.25 10.10 -18.41
C ALA A 502 27.59 10.53 -19.85
N GLN A 503 26.61 10.57 -20.77
CA GLN A 503 26.85 10.94 -22.17
C GLN A 503 26.69 12.45 -22.45
N SER A 504 26.12 13.23 -21.54
CA SER A 504 25.87 14.68 -21.75
C SER A 504 27.04 15.59 -21.35
N SER A 505 28.16 15.03 -20.88
CA SER A 505 29.29 15.81 -20.32
C SER A 505 30.25 16.42 -21.36
N LYS A 506 29.95 16.36 -22.67
CA LYS A 506 30.85 16.83 -23.74
C LYS A 506 30.36 17.99 -24.60
N ILE A 507 29.28 18.68 -24.26
CA ILE A 507 28.77 19.79 -25.09
C ILE A 507 28.70 21.09 -24.27
N ALA A 508 29.55 22.06 -24.63
CA ALA A 508 29.48 23.42 -24.11
C ALA A 508 28.17 24.07 -24.59
N GLY A 509 27.33 24.55 -23.66
CA GLY A 509 26.02 25.17 -23.95
C GLY A 509 24.80 24.57 -23.22
N ALA A 510 25.00 23.86 -22.10
CA ALA A 510 24.03 22.94 -21.49
C ALA A 510 22.91 23.53 -20.59
N SER A 511 22.54 24.81 -20.67
CA SER A 511 21.42 25.35 -19.86
C SER A 511 20.08 25.37 -20.63
N ALA A 512 20.09 25.76 -21.90
CA ALA A 512 18.87 25.83 -22.72
C ALA A 512 18.38 24.44 -23.19
N LEU A 513 19.32 23.53 -23.50
CA LEU A 513 19.02 22.15 -23.91
C LEU A 513 18.22 21.35 -22.86
N ARG A 514 18.38 21.64 -21.57
CA ARG A 514 17.67 20.92 -20.48
C ARG A 514 16.18 21.25 -20.43
N HIS A 515 15.80 22.49 -20.75
CA HIS A 515 14.43 22.97 -20.63
C HIS A 515 13.53 22.41 -21.74
N THR A 516 14.06 22.34 -22.96
CA THR A 516 13.37 21.80 -24.14
C THR A 516 13.32 20.27 -24.11
N PHE A 517 14.41 19.59 -23.72
CA PHE A 517 14.42 18.12 -23.56
C PHE A 517 13.59 17.62 -22.38
N ALA A 518 13.49 18.35 -21.25
CA ALA A 518 12.62 17.95 -20.14
C ALA A 518 11.13 18.08 -20.50
N CYS A 519 10.74 19.12 -21.23
CA CYS A 519 9.38 19.26 -21.77
C CYS A 519 9.07 18.19 -22.82
N TRP A 520 10.01 17.90 -23.74
CA TRP A 520 9.84 16.85 -24.75
C TRP A 520 9.90 15.43 -24.18
N SER A 521 10.73 15.14 -23.18
CA SER A 521 10.77 13.86 -22.46
C SER A 521 9.48 13.60 -21.67
N ALA A 522 8.89 14.64 -21.09
CA ALA A 522 7.59 14.56 -20.42
C ALA A 522 6.43 14.31 -21.41
N ILE A 523 6.52 14.88 -22.61
CA ILE A 523 5.57 14.63 -23.71
C ILE A 523 5.79 13.23 -24.26
N LEU A 524 7.02 12.82 -24.58
CA LEU A 524 7.44 11.59 -25.28
C LEU A 524 7.52 10.32 -24.40
N SER A 525 7.25 10.42 -23.09
CA SER A 525 7.26 9.26 -22.19
C SER A 525 6.16 8.24 -22.55
N PRO A 526 6.46 6.93 -22.64
CA PRO A 526 5.46 5.86 -22.80
C PRO A 526 4.35 5.90 -21.72
N SER A 527 4.63 6.52 -20.57
CA SER A 527 3.69 6.61 -19.43
C SER A 527 2.55 7.62 -19.61
N PHE A 528 2.56 8.45 -20.65
CA PHE A 528 1.46 9.37 -20.96
C PHE A 528 0.31 8.64 -21.66
N THR A 529 0.62 7.72 -22.58
CA THR A 529 -0.37 7.00 -23.41
C THR A 529 -1.14 5.92 -22.62
N GLU A 530 -0.52 5.32 -21.61
CA GLU A 530 -1.15 4.26 -20.79
C GLU A 530 -2.23 4.82 -19.84
N CYS A 531 -2.06 6.05 -19.34
CA CYS A 531 -3.07 6.73 -18.51
C CYS A 531 -4.31 7.17 -19.28
N VAL A 532 -4.17 7.52 -20.57
CA VAL A 532 -5.29 7.97 -21.43
C VAL A 532 -6.00 6.78 -22.07
N ARG A 533 -5.29 5.73 -22.49
CA ARG A 533 -5.93 4.52 -23.07
C ARG A 533 -6.77 3.74 -22.06
N HIS A 534 -6.38 3.69 -20.79
CA HIS A 534 -7.22 3.07 -19.74
C HIS A 534 -8.44 3.91 -19.31
N SER A 535 -8.61 5.13 -19.81
CA SER A 535 -9.78 5.97 -19.50
C SER A 535 -10.79 6.09 -20.64
N ASN A 536 -10.47 5.62 -21.86
CA ASN A 536 -11.33 5.77 -23.04
C ASN A 536 -11.74 4.46 -23.75
N GLU A 537 -11.25 3.30 -23.33
CA GLU A 537 -11.59 2.02 -23.98
C GLU A 537 -12.36 1.10 -23.03
N ASP A 538 -13.61 1.48 -22.76
CA ASP A 538 -14.72 0.61 -22.34
C ASP A 538 -16.04 1.29 -22.78
N CYS A 539 -16.17 1.55 -24.08
CA CYS A 539 -17.39 2.06 -24.70
C CYS A 539 -17.64 1.30 -26.01
N GLU A 540 -18.35 0.18 -25.96
CA GLU A 540 -19.07 -0.32 -27.12
C GLU A 540 -20.45 0.37 -27.16
N SER A 541 -20.66 1.27 -28.13
CA SER A 541 -21.91 1.35 -28.91
C SER A 541 -21.82 2.40 -30.02
N ASP A 542 -22.09 1.90 -31.23
CA ASP A 542 -22.69 2.50 -32.41
C ASP A 542 -22.09 3.74 -33.11
N ASP A 543 -21.68 3.42 -34.34
CA ASP A 543 -21.34 4.26 -35.49
C ASP A 543 -22.42 5.29 -35.84
N GLN A 544 -22.03 6.57 -35.89
CA GLN A 544 -22.54 7.52 -36.87
C GLN A 544 -21.59 8.72 -37.01
N GLY A 545 -21.15 8.95 -38.24
CA GLY A 545 -20.08 9.87 -38.60
C GLY A 545 -20.25 11.31 -38.10
N ALA A 546 -19.19 11.81 -37.46
CA ALA A 546 -18.90 13.22 -37.30
C ALA A 546 -17.42 13.43 -37.64
N ASP A 547 -17.15 14.39 -38.53
CA ASP A 547 -15.80 14.81 -38.90
C ASP A 547 -14.96 15.09 -37.66
N LEU A 548 -14.00 14.20 -37.37
CA LEU A 548 -13.06 14.31 -36.27
C LEU A 548 -12.21 15.58 -36.45
N GLU A 549 -12.48 16.60 -35.63
CA GLU A 549 -11.57 17.73 -35.45
C GLU A 549 -10.17 17.21 -35.11
N PHE A 550 -9.23 17.41 -36.03
CA PHE A 550 -7.84 17.00 -35.87
C PHE A 550 -7.15 17.90 -34.83
N THR A 551 -7.15 17.48 -33.57
CA THR A 551 -6.57 18.23 -32.44
C THR A 551 -5.03 18.21 -32.45
N SER A 552 -4.40 19.15 -31.74
CA SER A 552 -2.94 19.22 -31.57
C SER A 552 -2.33 17.94 -30.98
N ASP A 553 -3.12 17.19 -30.21
CA ASP A 553 -2.70 15.97 -29.52
C ASP A 553 -2.57 14.78 -30.48
N LEU A 554 -3.49 14.65 -31.44
CA LEU A 554 -3.43 13.66 -32.54
C LEU A 554 -2.24 13.90 -33.48
N LEU A 555 -1.91 15.17 -33.72
CA LEU A 555 -0.71 15.56 -34.49
C LEU A 555 0.58 15.16 -33.74
N ALA A 556 0.62 15.38 -32.42
CA ALA A 556 1.76 15.01 -31.58
C ALA A 556 1.95 13.49 -31.46
N GLU A 557 0.86 12.72 -31.47
CA GLU A 557 0.91 11.25 -31.49
C GLU A 557 1.40 10.70 -32.83
N SER A 558 0.92 11.25 -33.96
CA SER A 558 1.40 10.87 -35.31
C SER A 558 2.87 11.21 -35.53
N LEU A 559 3.36 12.36 -35.04
CA LEU A 559 4.78 12.69 -35.07
C LEU A 559 5.62 11.67 -34.31
N ARG A 560 5.17 11.32 -33.12
CA ARG A 560 5.90 10.42 -32.21
C ARG A 560 6.09 9.05 -32.80
N ASN A 561 5.01 8.43 -33.30
CA ASN A 561 5.06 7.07 -33.84
C ASN A 561 6.00 7.01 -35.06
N LYS A 562 5.93 8.00 -35.95
CA LYS A 562 6.82 8.07 -37.11
C LYS A 562 8.28 8.35 -36.74
N ILE A 563 8.56 9.16 -35.72
CA ILE A 563 9.93 9.40 -35.25
C ILE A 563 10.51 8.15 -34.57
N SER A 564 9.72 7.44 -33.77
CA SER A 564 10.18 6.20 -33.12
C SER A 564 10.42 5.05 -34.09
N GLU A 565 9.68 5.00 -35.20
CA GLU A 565 9.88 3.99 -36.25
C GLU A 565 11.08 4.31 -37.17
N SER A 566 11.45 5.58 -37.30
CA SER A 566 12.47 6.02 -38.26
C SER A 566 13.86 6.26 -37.66
N ILE A 567 13.99 6.43 -36.34
CA ILE A 567 15.24 6.90 -35.72
C ILE A 567 15.58 6.13 -34.45
N SER A 568 16.73 5.44 -34.48
CA SER A 568 17.33 4.76 -33.33
C SER A 568 18.13 5.71 -32.41
N ASP A 569 18.51 6.90 -32.90
CA ASP A 569 19.26 7.92 -32.15
C ASP A 569 18.69 9.33 -32.37
N VAL A 570 17.86 9.74 -31.41
CA VAL A 570 17.15 11.03 -31.40
C VAL A 570 18.13 12.21 -31.35
N SER A 571 19.32 12.03 -30.77
CA SER A 571 20.31 13.11 -30.63
C SER A 571 21.04 13.39 -31.94
N ALA A 572 21.34 12.34 -32.71
CA ALA A 572 21.91 12.47 -34.05
C ALA A 572 20.90 13.08 -35.03
N ALA A 573 19.62 12.71 -34.89
CA ALA A 573 18.55 13.26 -35.70
C ALA A 573 18.28 14.74 -35.38
N PHE A 574 18.23 15.12 -34.09
CA PHE A 574 18.04 16.53 -33.69
C PHE A 574 19.11 17.46 -34.29
N ARG A 575 20.39 17.07 -34.26
CA ARG A 575 21.50 17.83 -34.86
C ARG A 575 21.42 17.94 -36.39
N LYS A 576 20.70 17.03 -37.04
CA LYS A 576 20.48 17.07 -38.49
C LYS A 576 19.41 18.09 -38.88
N TRP A 577 18.57 18.51 -37.93
CA TRP A 577 17.36 19.30 -38.19
C TRP A 577 17.40 20.70 -37.56
N ASP A 578 18.16 20.87 -36.48
CA ASP A 578 18.61 22.17 -35.96
C ASP A 578 19.66 22.73 -36.93
N THR A 579 19.17 23.34 -38.01
CA THR A 579 19.96 23.68 -39.21
C THR A 579 20.75 24.96 -38.97
N ASN A 580 20.20 25.85 -38.13
CA ASN A 580 20.89 27.05 -37.66
C ASN A 580 21.82 26.77 -36.46
N ASN A 581 21.75 25.56 -35.88
CA ASN A 581 22.56 25.09 -34.76
C ASN A 581 22.43 26.00 -33.53
N ASP A 582 21.24 26.59 -33.34
CA ASP A 582 20.92 27.49 -32.23
C ASP A 582 20.38 26.76 -30.99
N GLY A 583 20.23 25.44 -31.10
CA GLY A 583 19.74 24.58 -30.03
C GLY A 583 18.22 24.57 -29.89
N GLN A 584 17.50 25.18 -30.82
CA GLN A 584 16.04 25.19 -30.92
C GLN A 584 15.61 24.72 -32.31
N LEU A 585 14.40 24.18 -32.42
CA LEU A 585 13.77 23.96 -33.72
C LEU A 585 12.76 25.09 -33.93
N SER A 586 13.07 25.96 -34.88
CA SER A 586 12.14 26.98 -35.36
C SER A 586 10.86 26.34 -35.91
N ILE A 587 9.79 27.12 -36.04
CA ILE A 587 8.55 26.66 -36.68
C ILE A 587 8.85 26.20 -38.11
N GLU A 588 9.77 26.86 -38.79
CA GLU A 588 10.24 26.50 -40.12
C GLU A 588 10.97 25.14 -40.14
N GLU A 589 11.91 24.90 -39.22
CA GLU A 589 12.66 23.63 -39.10
C GLU A 589 11.75 22.46 -38.70
N LEU A 590 10.82 22.68 -37.77
CA LEU A 590 9.82 21.68 -37.40
C LEU A 590 8.84 21.42 -38.55
N THR A 591 8.44 22.45 -39.29
CA THR A 591 7.57 22.28 -40.47
C THR A 591 8.26 21.47 -41.57
N HIS A 592 9.56 21.67 -41.76
CA HIS A 592 10.38 20.86 -42.66
C HIS A 592 10.47 19.40 -42.21
N LEU A 593 10.67 19.15 -40.91
CA LEU A 593 10.69 17.82 -40.33
C LEU A 593 9.37 17.06 -40.55
N VAL A 594 8.26 17.71 -40.20
CA VAL A 594 6.91 17.11 -40.26
C VAL A 594 6.50 16.83 -41.70
N ARG A 595 6.90 17.69 -42.65
CA ARG A 595 6.74 17.45 -44.08
C ARG A 595 7.59 16.27 -44.58
N ALA A 596 8.84 16.15 -44.14
CA ALA A 596 9.72 15.04 -44.51
C ALA A 596 9.24 13.68 -43.98
N LEU A 597 8.48 13.66 -42.89
CA LEU A 597 7.84 12.47 -42.33
C LEU A 597 6.45 12.18 -42.93
N GLY A 598 6.00 12.97 -43.90
CA GLY A 598 4.71 12.77 -44.58
C GLY A 598 3.50 13.02 -43.66
N ILE A 599 3.57 14.03 -42.79
CA ILE A 599 2.48 14.43 -41.88
C ILE A 599 1.92 15.79 -42.37
N PRO A 600 0.58 15.99 -42.38
CA PRO A 600 -0.03 17.25 -42.80
C PRO A 600 0.41 18.44 -41.93
N THR A 601 0.92 19.51 -42.55
CA THR A 601 1.55 20.65 -41.84
C THR A 601 0.56 21.72 -41.35
N LYS A 602 -0.73 21.58 -41.65
CA LYS A 602 -1.78 22.61 -41.41
C LYS A 602 -2.01 22.97 -39.94
N HIS A 603 -1.55 22.16 -38.98
CA HIS A 603 -1.78 22.36 -37.54
C HIS A 603 -0.51 22.55 -36.70
N ILE A 604 0.69 22.62 -37.32
CA ILE A 604 1.96 22.73 -36.58
C ILE A 604 2.03 24.00 -35.74
N GLY A 605 1.47 25.11 -36.22
CA GLY A 605 1.42 26.37 -35.47
C GLY A 605 0.61 26.28 -34.16
N ALA A 606 -0.27 25.29 -34.01
CA ALA A 606 -1.01 25.06 -32.76
C ALA A 606 -0.13 24.47 -31.65
N LEU A 607 0.96 23.75 -31.97
CA LEU A 607 1.90 23.19 -30.99
C LEU A 607 2.70 24.27 -30.24
N PHE A 608 2.77 25.49 -30.79
CA PHE A 608 3.53 26.61 -30.22
C PHE A 608 2.66 27.67 -29.55
N LYS A 609 1.33 27.50 -29.53
CA LYS A 609 0.44 28.38 -28.77
C LYS A 609 0.37 27.86 -27.32
N LYS A 610 0.81 28.72 -26.38
CA LYS A 610 0.91 28.47 -24.93
C LYS A 610 -0.41 28.07 -24.28
#